data_AF-A0A4Q3VVF4-F1
#
_entry.id   AF-A0A4Q3VVF4-F1
#
_cell.length_a   1.000
_cell.length_b   1.000
_cell.length_c   1.000
_cell.angle_alpha   90.00
_cell.angle_beta   90.00
_cell.angle_gamma   90.00
#
_symmetry.space_group_name_H-M   'P 1'
#
loop_
_entity.id
_entity.type
_entity.pdbx_description
1 polymer ?
#
loop_
_entity_poly.entity_id
_entity_poly.type
_entity_poly.pdbx_seq_one_letter_code
_entity_poly.pdbx_strand_id
1 'polypeptide(L)'
;MPLLALPPLLYIAQIDPMVQNIQTLTFEGVDVREAIRGWVRQVGNPSFSIDPAVQGTVTANFTNVTGAVALQNILAQVDATYRMEAGVIHV
;
A
#
# COMPACT_ATOMS: atom_id res chain seq x y z
N MET A 1 21.16 5.21 -45.18
CA MET A 1 20.41 4.31 -44.28
C MET A 1 20.29 5.01 -42.94
N PRO A 2 19.12 5.55 -42.54
CA PRO A 2 19.01 6.25 -41.27
C PRO A 2 18.79 5.25 -40.14
N LEU A 3 19.67 5.33 -39.13
CA LEU A 3 19.63 4.55 -37.92
C LEU A 3 18.52 5.10 -37.02
N LEU A 4 17.40 4.37 -36.89
CA LEU A 4 16.33 4.71 -35.95
C LEU A 4 16.81 4.41 -34.53
N ALA A 5 17.15 5.45 -33.77
CA ALA A 5 17.35 5.35 -32.33
C ALA A 5 15.97 5.21 -31.65
N LEU A 6 15.68 4.03 -31.11
CA LEU A 6 14.53 3.83 -30.23
C LEU A 6 14.71 4.73 -28.99
N PRO A 7 13.70 5.54 -28.61
CA PRO A 7 13.76 6.26 -27.35
C PRO A 7 13.78 5.24 -26.19
N PRO A 8 14.50 5.53 -25.10
CA PRO A 8 14.44 4.68 -23.92
C PRO A 8 13.00 4.69 -23.42
N LEU A 9 12.34 3.53 -23.47
CA LEU A 9 11.10 3.32 -22.73
C LEU A 9 11.42 3.61 -21.27
N LEU A 10 10.90 4.72 -20.76
CA LEU A 10 10.83 4.97 -19.33
C LEU A 10 9.97 3.86 -18.74
N TYR A 11 10.62 2.79 -18.31
CA TYR A 11 10.03 1.83 -17.40
C TYR A 11 9.78 2.62 -16.12
N ILE A 12 8.57 3.14 -15.97
CA ILE A 12 8.08 3.57 -14.68
C ILE A 12 8.12 2.27 -13.88
N ALA A 13 9.18 2.08 -13.10
CA ALA A 13 9.22 1.02 -12.13
C ALA A 13 8.01 1.27 -11.25
N GLN A 14 6.93 0.53 -11.51
CA GLN A 14 5.76 0.54 -10.67
C GLN A 14 6.29 0.06 -9.32
N ILE A 15 6.51 0.99 -8.41
CA ILE A 15 6.94 0.66 -7.05
C ILE A 15 5.74 -0.05 -6.47
N ASP A 16 5.69 -1.37 -6.60
CA ASP A 16 4.56 -2.17 -6.13
C ASP A 16 4.60 -2.15 -4.59
N PRO A 17 3.68 -1.41 -3.95
CA PRO A 17 3.67 -1.26 -2.49
C PRO A 17 3.42 -2.58 -1.78
N MET A 18 2.87 -3.55 -2.50
CA MET A 18 2.64 -4.92 -2.04
C MET A 18 3.95 -5.68 -1.79
N VAL A 19 4.99 -5.41 -2.58
CA VAL A 19 6.27 -6.13 -2.59
C VAL A 19 7.31 -5.43 -1.71
N GLN A 20 7.12 -4.14 -1.45
CA GLN A 20 7.93 -3.34 -0.53
C GLN A 20 7.96 -4.00 0.87
N ASN A 21 9.17 -4.16 1.42
CA ASN A 21 9.33 -4.69 2.77
C ASN A 21 9.26 -3.55 3.79
N ILE A 22 8.44 -3.76 4.81
CA ILE A 22 8.24 -2.88 5.93
C ILE A 22 9.15 -3.36 7.05
N GLN A 23 10.23 -2.61 7.29
CA GLN A 23 11.21 -2.86 8.35
C GLN A 23 10.52 -2.97 9.72
N THR A 24 9.83 -1.90 10.11
CA THR A 24 9.05 -1.84 11.34
C THR A 24 7.87 -0.89 11.13
N LEU A 25 6.67 -1.31 11.50
CA LEU A 25 5.47 -0.49 11.49
C LEU A 25 4.56 -0.92 12.64
N THR A 26 4.28 0.01 13.54
CA THR A 26 3.51 -0.27 14.75
C THR A 26 2.33 0.69 14.81
N PHE A 27 1.15 0.12 15.03
CA PHE A 27 -0.10 0.83 15.26
C PHE A 27 -0.64 0.40 16.62
N GLU A 28 -0.94 1.36 17.49
CA GLU A 28 -1.45 1.12 18.83
C GLU A 28 -2.74 1.92 19.03
N GLY A 29 -3.89 1.28 18.83
CA GLY A 29 -5.19 1.95 18.97
C GLY A 29 -5.35 3.14 18.01
N VAL A 30 -4.84 3.01 16.79
CA VAL A 30 -4.92 4.06 15.77
C VAL A 30 -6.13 3.81 14.87
N ASP A 31 -6.83 4.87 14.45
CA ASP A 31 -7.88 4.77 13.45
C ASP A 31 -7.37 4.05 12.21
N VAL A 32 -8.13 3.10 11.69
CA VAL A 32 -7.77 2.30 10.50
C VAL A 32 -7.40 3.18 9.30
N ARG A 33 -8.06 4.33 9.16
CA ARG A 33 -7.81 5.28 8.06
C ARG A 33 -6.44 5.93 8.19
N GLU A 34 -6.05 6.26 9.41
CA GLU A 34 -4.72 6.80 9.71
C GLU A 34 -3.65 5.70 9.63
N ALA A 35 -3.97 4.48 10.05
CA ALA A 35 -3.08 3.33 9.93
C ALA A 35 -2.78 2.99 8.46
N ILE A 36 -3.81 2.90 7.60
CA ILE A 36 -3.65 2.70 6.16
C ILE A 36 -2.84 3.85 5.57
N ARG A 37 -3.15 5.11 5.90
CA ARG A 37 -2.41 6.27 5.40
C ARG A 37 -0.94 6.23 5.82
N GLY A 38 -0.64 5.81 7.05
CA GLY A 38 0.73 5.59 7.54
C GLY A 38 1.45 4.49 6.78
N TRP A 39 0.78 3.35 6.57
CA TRP A 39 1.28 2.24 5.76
C TRP A 39 1.57 2.69 4.32
N VAL A 40 0.63 3.36 3.67
CA VAL A 40 0.74 3.85 2.29
C VAL A 40 1.95 4.78 2.14
N ARG A 41 2.17 5.69 3.10
CA ARG A 41 3.33 6.58 3.13
C ARG A 41 4.65 5.81 3.24
N GLN A 42 4.66 4.71 3.97
CA GLN A 42 5.86 3.89 4.18
C GLN A 42 6.20 3.05 2.95
N VAL A 43 5.20 2.53 2.23
CA VAL A 43 5.40 1.74 1.00
C VAL A 43 5.54 2.60 -0.26
N GLY A 44 5.28 3.91 -0.16
CA GLY A 44 5.56 4.88 -1.22
C GLY A 44 4.55 4.93 -2.37
N ASN A 45 3.30 4.47 -2.19
CA ASN A 45 2.26 4.58 -3.23
C ASN A 45 1.39 5.83 -3.03
N PRO A 46 1.40 6.82 -3.94
CA PRO A 46 0.57 8.02 -3.78
C PRO A 46 -0.92 7.80 -4.09
N SER A 47 -1.28 6.71 -4.77
CA SER A 47 -2.63 6.48 -5.29
C SER A 47 -3.40 5.45 -4.45
N PHE A 48 -4.22 5.94 -3.52
CA PHE A 48 -5.10 5.11 -2.69
C PHE A 48 -6.46 5.77 -2.46
N SER A 49 -7.48 4.95 -2.24
CA SER A 49 -8.85 5.33 -1.91
C SER A 49 -9.30 4.49 -0.73
N ILE A 50 -9.91 5.13 0.28
CA ILE A 50 -10.43 4.45 1.48
C ILE A 50 -11.93 4.71 1.53
N ASP A 51 -12.72 3.64 1.54
CA ASP A 51 -14.17 3.68 1.64
C ASP A 51 -14.58 4.27 3.01
N PRO A 52 -15.56 5.18 3.05
CA PRO A 52 -16.04 5.77 4.30
C PRO A 52 -16.66 4.75 5.29
N ALA A 53 -17.04 3.55 4.83
CA ALA A 53 -17.50 2.47 5.68
C ALA A 53 -16.37 1.82 6.50
N VAL A 54 -15.11 1.96 6.07
CA VAL A 54 -13.93 1.41 6.77
C VAL A 54 -13.62 2.28 7.98
N GLN A 55 -14.18 1.89 9.12
CA GLN A 55 -14.07 2.59 10.40
C GLN A 55 -13.70 1.60 11.52
N GLY A 56 -12.95 2.09 12.50
CA GLY A 56 -12.50 1.28 13.64
C GLY A 56 -11.06 1.58 14.01
N THR A 57 -10.64 0.97 15.11
CA THR A 57 -9.27 1.06 15.63
C THR A 57 -8.53 -0.21 15.34
N VAL A 58 -7.29 -0.09 14.85
CA VAL A 58 -6.41 -1.22 14.58
C VAL A 58 -5.19 -1.15 15.47
N THR A 59 -4.78 -2.32 15.96
CA THR A 59 -3.55 -2.50 16.73
C THR A 59 -2.77 -3.61 16.08
N ALA A 60 -1.59 -3.29 15.56
CA ALA A 60 -0.75 -4.26 14.86
C ALA A 60 0.72 -3.86 14.94
N ASN A 61 1.58 -4.87 15.07
CA ASN A 61 3.01 -4.68 15.00
C ASN A 61 3.57 -5.54 13.88
N PHE A 62 4.18 -4.88 12.89
CA PHE A 62 4.73 -5.48 11.70
C PHE A 62 6.24 -5.30 11.71
N THR A 63 6.97 -6.41 11.65
CA THR A 63 8.43 -6.41 11.61
C THR A 63 8.92 -7.29 10.48
N ASN A 64 9.66 -6.71 9.54
CA ASN A 64 10.22 -7.40 8.37
C ASN A 64 9.16 -8.18 7.56
N VAL A 65 7.99 -7.57 7.36
CA VAL A 65 6.89 -8.15 6.56
C VAL A 65 6.71 -7.38 5.27
N THR A 66 6.14 -8.02 4.25
CA THR A 66 5.78 -7.32 3.02
C THR A 66 4.59 -6.39 3.24
N GLY A 67 4.50 -5.34 2.44
CA GLY A 67 3.39 -4.39 2.47
C GLY A 67 2.04 -5.09 2.30
N ALA A 68 1.96 -6.11 1.44
CA ALA A 68 0.75 -6.92 1.28
C ALA A 68 0.30 -7.62 2.56
N VAL A 69 1.24 -8.24 3.29
CA VAL A 69 0.94 -8.93 4.55
C VAL A 69 0.52 -7.94 5.63
N ALA A 70 1.20 -6.79 5.72
CA ALA A 70 0.82 -5.75 6.67
C ALA A 70 -0.59 -5.21 6.38
N LEU A 71 -0.88 -4.83 5.14
CA LEU A 71 -2.18 -4.31 4.75
C LEU A 71 -3.28 -5.34 5.00
N GLN A 72 -3.09 -6.60 4.60
CA GLN A 72 -4.07 -7.66 4.82
C GLN A 72 -4.40 -7.85 6.30
N ASN A 73 -3.40 -7.81 7.18
CA ASN A 73 -3.62 -7.93 8.63
C ASN A 73 -4.36 -6.72 9.23
N ILE A 74 -4.10 -5.51 8.72
CA ILE A 74 -4.85 -4.31 9.14
C ILE A 74 -6.32 -4.44 8.73
N LEU A 75 -6.57 -4.84 7.48
CA LEU A 75 -7.92 -4.94 6.93
C LEU A 75 -8.73 -6.08 7.53
N ALA A 76 -8.08 -7.19 7.87
CA ALA A 76 -8.72 -8.31 8.56
C ALA A 76 -9.29 -7.93 9.94
N GLN A 77 -8.77 -6.90 10.62
CA GLN A 77 -9.30 -6.44 11.90
C GLN A 77 -10.61 -5.66 11.78
N VAL A 78 -10.85 -5.06 10.61
CA VAL A 78 -12.03 -4.21 10.33
C VAL A 78 -12.98 -4.86 9.32
N ASP A 79 -12.79 -6.15 9.03
CA ASP A 79 -13.55 -6.92 8.02
C ASP A 79 -13.55 -6.25 6.63
N ALA A 80 -12.46 -5.55 6.29
CA ALA A 80 -12.30 -4.86 5.01
C ALA A 80 -11.48 -5.70 4.02
N THR A 81 -11.58 -5.37 2.74
CA THR A 81 -10.80 -5.98 1.66
C THR A 81 -10.27 -4.89 0.75
N TYR A 82 -9.04 -5.04 0.29
CA TYR A 82 -8.48 -4.13 -0.71
C TYR A 82 -8.59 -4.71 -2.11
N ARG A 83 -8.67 -3.83 -3.10
CA ARG A 83 -8.55 -4.13 -4.53
C ARG A 83 -7.58 -3.15 -5.17
N MET A 84 -6.67 -3.65 -5.99
CA MET A 84 -5.83 -2.81 -6.82
C MET A 84 -6.46 -2.65 -8.20
N GLU A 85 -6.80 -1.42 -8.59
CA GLU A 85 -7.34 -1.09 -9.91
C GLU A 85 -6.47 0.00 -10.53
N ALA A 86 -5.88 -0.28 -11.70
CA ALA A 86 -5.05 0.67 -12.46
C ALA A 86 -3.94 1.37 -11.65
N GLY A 87 -3.33 0.68 -10.68
CA GLY A 87 -2.28 1.25 -9.81
C GLY A 87 -2.80 2.06 -8.61
N VAL A 88 -4.12 2.13 -8.44
CA VAL A 88 -4.79 2.71 -7.27
C VAL A 88 -5.18 1.59 -6.31
N ILE A 89 -4.87 1.75 -5.02
CA ILE A 89 -5.33 0.83 -3.96
C ILE A 89 -6.68 1.31 -3.47
N HIS A 90 -7.74 0.55 -3.72
CA HIS A 90 -9.05 0.76 -3.16
C HIS A 90 -9.20 -0.12 -1.92
N VAL A 91 -9.53 0.48 -0.79
CA VAL A 91 -9.80 -0.17 0.48
C VAL A 91 -11.23 0.12 0.89
#